data_AF-A0A1J0LL01-F1
#
_entry.id   AF-A0A1J0LL01-F1
#
_cell.length_a   1.000
_cell.length_b   1.000
_cell.length_c   1.000
_cell.angle_alpha   90.00
_cell.angle_beta   90.00
_cell.angle_gamma   90.00
#
_symmetry.space_group_name_H-M   'P 1'
#
loop_
_entity.id
_entity.type
_entity.pdbx_description
1 polymer ?
#
loop_
_entity_poly.entity_id
_entity_poly.type
_entity_poly.pdbx_seq_one_letter_code
_entity_poly.pdbx_strand_id
1 'polypeptide(L)'
;MKKLKELSHKITYIIQEYPFVLLIAFATAVFFILAENTNDDFYGKIGFVCMLGISLTFALSILGQRLQKKYIFPPLGFLFLIGFYLYVFENTSRDIDLFQMIICAVTFLLSHLLVSFIAYYKNENETSFWEYNKTLFVNSILTALFTLVLTLGINLAVLAIEKLFQVNFPSRLYFYILVFLGCFGSSIIFLLFTEKGLSSLEKPKEYPVVLKFFTQFILIPLLLIYGVILYGYLIKIILEWDLPRGWVSYLVIAYSLVGILALLLVHPLKEGSTKGWVQIFQRIFYYSLIPLIALLFTAIFRRVSDYGITENRYYVFLLAIWLTIITVYFIFRKKEHIAFIPKSLFVLGFLSLILPFFNVFTTSERSQLNEFKEILKNEKMMENGTLNFTKEIPHTVVKELAEKVEFFQKRKKINLIKPIIGQKEQPTFDSIAKTRWFNQKEFYALFTNITSDNEQPSNASIYVNNFDNQIHSIKGFDYFYNNFSSLSYDTIVLENTQISLNHKHSLLQLEFDQEGKQTIYDLRPFVNKTLLKYTPNGIRHETQDTIYHEFNFQDYHFKILVQSINQNTYNDSLYYNVNGSLLIKKGNHD
;
A
#
# COMPACT_ATOMS: atom_id res chain seq x y z
N MET A 1 23.08 -14.33 39.68
CA MET A 1 23.39 -15.66 39.07
C MET A 1 22.16 -16.51 38.79
N LYS A 2 21.18 -16.68 39.70
CA LYS A 2 20.00 -17.56 39.48
C LYS A 2 19.14 -17.19 38.25
N LYS A 3 18.78 -15.90 38.09
CA LYS A 3 18.00 -15.41 36.92
C LYS A 3 18.73 -15.60 35.58
N LEU A 4 20.05 -15.46 35.56
CA LEU A 4 20.87 -15.70 34.35
C LEU A 4 20.89 -17.19 33.98
N LYS A 5 20.97 -18.09 34.97
CA LYS A 5 20.84 -19.55 34.74
C LYS A 5 19.45 -19.94 34.24
N GLU A 6 18.39 -19.29 34.75
CA GLU A 6 17.02 -19.50 34.26
C GLU A 6 16.87 -19.01 32.81
N LEU A 7 17.44 -17.86 32.47
CA LEU A 7 17.43 -17.35 31.09
C LEU A 7 18.22 -18.26 30.15
N SER A 8 19.41 -18.72 30.55
CA SER A 8 20.21 -19.63 29.72
C SER A 8 19.45 -20.93 29.47
N HIS A 9 18.78 -21.49 30.48
CA HIS A 9 17.95 -22.69 30.31
C HIS A 9 16.79 -22.45 29.34
N LYS A 10 16.14 -21.28 29.38
CA LYS A 10 15.08 -20.91 28.42
C LYS A 10 15.62 -20.80 26.99
N ILE A 11 16.80 -20.20 26.82
CA ILE A 11 17.46 -20.08 25.52
C ILE A 11 17.82 -21.46 24.97
N THR A 12 18.39 -22.34 25.80
CA THR A 12 18.69 -23.72 25.38
C THR A 12 17.43 -24.47 24.95
N TYR A 13 16.33 -24.29 25.68
CA TYR A 13 15.05 -24.90 25.34
C TYR A 13 14.53 -24.43 23.97
N ILE A 14 14.52 -23.13 23.69
CA ILE A 14 14.00 -22.64 22.39
C ILE A 14 14.87 -23.09 21.22
N ILE A 15 16.19 -23.21 21.40
CA ILE A 15 17.10 -23.72 20.36
C ILE A 15 16.79 -25.19 20.05
N GLN A 16 16.48 -25.99 21.08
CA GLN A 16 16.17 -27.41 20.92
C GLN A 16 14.77 -27.64 20.33
N GLU A 17 13.78 -26.84 20.71
CA GLU A 17 12.39 -27.05 20.29
C GLU A 17 12.01 -26.31 19.00
N TYR A 18 12.71 -25.23 18.66
CA TYR A 18 12.41 -24.39 17.49
C TYR A 18 13.65 -24.06 16.63
N PRO A 19 14.54 -25.03 16.31
CA PRO A 19 15.76 -24.75 15.55
C PRO A 19 15.47 -24.17 14.15
N PHE A 20 14.43 -24.68 13.46
CA PHE A 20 14.05 -24.20 12.13
C PHE A 20 13.48 -22.78 12.15
N VAL A 21 12.71 -22.42 13.18
CA VAL A 21 12.18 -21.04 13.32
C VAL A 21 13.34 -20.07 13.46
N LEU A 22 14.31 -20.38 14.32
CA LEU A 22 15.49 -19.54 14.54
C LEU A 22 16.39 -19.46 13.31
N LEU A 23 16.64 -20.59 12.64
CA LEU A 23 17.43 -20.64 11.41
C LEU A 23 16.80 -19.78 10.32
N ILE A 24 15.49 -19.93 10.09
CA ILE A 24 14.77 -19.17 9.07
C ILE A 24 14.69 -17.69 9.45
N ALA A 25 14.49 -17.34 10.71
CA ALA A 25 14.48 -15.95 11.16
C ALA A 25 15.85 -15.27 10.98
N PHE A 26 16.93 -16.00 11.27
CA PHE A 26 18.29 -15.53 11.02
C PHE A 26 18.56 -15.37 9.52
N ALA A 27 18.18 -16.37 8.71
CA ALA A 27 18.29 -16.31 7.26
C ALA A 27 17.51 -15.12 6.69
N THR A 28 16.28 -14.87 7.16
CA THR A 28 15.45 -13.71 6.78
C THR A 28 16.22 -12.40 6.98
N ALA A 29 16.81 -12.21 8.17
CA ALA A 29 17.58 -11.02 8.48
C ALA A 29 18.80 -10.88 7.56
N VAL A 30 19.58 -11.95 7.38
CA VAL A 30 20.78 -11.94 6.54
C VAL A 30 20.43 -11.66 5.07
N PHE A 31 19.40 -12.30 4.52
CA PHE A 31 19.02 -12.14 3.12
C PHE A 31 18.49 -10.73 2.82
N PHE A 32 17.74 -10.10 3.72
CA PHE A 32 17.35 -8.70 3.53
C PHE A 32 18.53 -7.74 3.67
N ILE A 33 19.49 -8.00 4.56
CA ILE A 33 20.73 -7.21 4.65
C ILE A 33 21.58 -7.37 3.38
N LEU A 34 21.64 -8.58 2.82
CA LEU A 34 22.35 -8.83 1.55
C LEU A 34 21.65 -8.11 0.39
N ALA A 35 20.31 -8.18 0.32
CA ALA A 35 19.53 -7.48 -0.70
C ALA A 35 19.82 -5.97 -0.71
N GLU A 36 19.85 -5.33 0.46
CA GLU A 36 20.19 -3.90 0.59
C GLU A 36 21.66 -3.60 0.21
N ASN A 37 22.58 -4.49 0.55
CA ASN A 37 24.00 -4.29 0.25
C ASN A 37 24.32 -4.42 -1.23
N THR A 38 23.76 -5.42 -1.89
CA THR A 38 24.04 -5.75 -3.30
C THR A 38 23.09 -5.06 -4.27
N ASN A 39 21.96 -4.54 -3.77
CA ASN A 39 20.85 -4.07 -4.59
C ASN A 39 20.38 -5.14 -5.59
N ASP A 40 20.42 -6.41 -5.15
CA ASP A 40 20.03 -7.57 -5.94
C ASP A 40 18.77 -8.22 -5.37
N ASP A 41 17.70 -8.13 -6.14
CA ASP A 41 16.38 -8.70 -5.86
C ASP A 41 16.43 -10.22 -5.60
N PHE A 42 17.44 -10.95 -6.09
CA PHE A 42 17.64 -12.37 -5.76
C PHE A 42 17.64 -12.63 -4.25
N TYR A 43 18.39 -11.84 -3.48
CA TYR A 43 18.41 -11.99 -2.02
C TYR A 43 17.10 -11.55 -1.40
N GLY A 44 16.44 -10.53 -1.96
CA GLY A 44 15.10 -10.09 -1.55
C GLY A 44 14.06 -11.20 -1.69
N LYS A 45 14.09 -11.94 -2.80
CA LYS A 45 13.20 -13.10 -3.05
C LYS A 45 13.36 -14.18 -1.99
N ILE A 46 14.60 -14.55 -1.68
CA ILE A 46 14.89 -15.51 -0.61
C ILE A 46 14.43 -14.94 0.75
N GLY A 47 14.70 -13.66 1.02
CA GLY A 47 14.24 -12.96 2.21
C GLY A 47 12.73 -13.05 2.42
N PHE A 48 11.92 -12.80 1.38
CA PHE A 48 10.47 -12.94 1.43
C PHE A 48 10.01 -14.38 1.71
N VAL A 49 10.66 -15.39 1.12
CA VAL A 49 10.36 -16.80 1.39
C VAL A 49 10.77 -17.22 2.80
N CYS A 50 11.90 -16.73 3.31
CA CYS A 50 12.27 -16.98 4.70
C CYS A 50 11.29 -16.29 5.66
N MET A 51 10.84 -15.07 5.35
CA MET A 51 9.90 -14.33 6.19
C MET A 51 8.57 -15.06 6.41
N LEU A 52 7.97 -15.64 5.36
CA LEU A 52 6.77 -16.48 5.52
C LEU A 52 7.08 -17.80 6.27
N GLY A 53 8.30 -18.32 6.08
CA GLY A 53 8.82 -19.50 6.74
C GLY A 53 8.88 -19.41 8.27
N ILE A 54 9.05 -18.21 8.85
CA ILE A 54 9.06 -18.02 10.31
C ILE A 54 7.75 -18.52 10.93
N SER A 55 6.62 -17.98 10.46
CA SER A 55 5.29 -18.36 10.94
C SER A 55 4.90 -19.79 10.55
N LEU A 56 5.24 -20.23 9.33
CA LEU A 56 4.95 -21.58 8.85
C LEU A 56 5.65 -22.66 9.71
N THR A 57 6.95 -22.50 9.94
CA THR A 57 7.71 -23.48 10.74
C THR A 57 7.31 -23.45 12.21
N PHE A 58 6.93 -22.29 12.75
CA PHE A 58 6.33 -22.21 14.08
C PHE A 58 5.00 -22.97 14.15
N ALA A 59 4.10 -22.75 13.18
CA ALA A 59 2.82 -23.47 13.08
C ALA A 59 3.03 -25.00 13.06
N LEU A 60 4.00 -25.46 12.27
CA LEU A 60 4.35 -26.87 12.13
C LEU A 60 5.05 -27.44 13.37
N SER A 61 5.88 -26.67 14.07
CA SER A 61 6.42 -27.05 15.39
C SER A 61 5.31 -27.27 16.41
N ILE A 62 4.32 -26.37 16.46
CA ILE A 62 3.19 -26.50 17.37
C ILE A 62 2.31 -27.72 17.00
N LEU A 63 2.07 -27.95 15.72
CA LEU A 63 1.38 -29.16 15.25
C LEU A 63 2.14 -30.43 15.64
N GLY A 64 3.47 -30.42 15.46
CA GLY A 64 4.35 -31.51 15.86
C GLY A 64 4.29 -31.78 17.36
N GLN A 65 4.21 -30.76 18.21
CA GLN A 65 4.00 -30.92 19.66
C GLN A 65 2.64 -31.56 19.97
N ARG A 66 1.56 -31.10 19.33
CA ARG A 66 0.21 -31.68 19.50
C ARG A 66 0.17 -33.17 19.11
N LEU A 67 0.81 -33.52 18.00
CA LEU A 67 0.83 -34.87 17.44
C LEU A 67 1.93 -35.76 18.03
N GLN A 68 2.72 -35.25 18.98
CA GLN A 68 3.90 -35.93 19.54
C GLN A 68 4.92 -36.36 18.46
N LYS A 69 4.98 -35.61 17.35
CA LYS A 69 5.83 -35.82 16.18
C LYS A 69 6.69 -34.57 15.89
N LYS A 70 7.26 -33.99 16.95
CA LYS A 70 7.93 -32.67 16.91
C LYS A 70 9.10 -32.56 15.93
N TYR A 71 9.73 -33.69 15.57
CA TYR A 71 10.86 -33.71 14.63
C TYR A 71 10.47 -33.88 13.15
N ILE A 72 9.20 -34.18 12.84
CA ILE A 72 8.76 -34.50 11.47
C ILE A 72 8.22 -33.26 10.75
N PHE A 73 7.40 -32.46 11.43
CA PHE A 73 6.66 -31.36 10.79
C PHE A 73 7.52 -30.14 10.42
N PRO A 74 8.45 -29.65 11.26
CA PRO A 74 9.26 -28.47 10.90
C PRO A 74 10.12 -28.66 9.62
N PRO A 75 10.79 -29.82 9.40
CA PRO A 75 11.48 -30.09 8.13
C PRO A 75 10.56 -30.07 6.90
N LEU A 76 9.32 -30.54 7.01
CA LEU A 76 8.34 -30.46 5.92
C LEU A 76 8.02 -29.00 5.56
N GLY A 77 7.97 -28.12 6.56
CA GLY A 77 7.84 -26.67 6.33
C GLY A 77 9.00 -26.12 5.53
N PHE A 78 10.22 -26.51 5.86
CA PHE A 78 11.42 -26.11 5.12
C PHE A 78 11.41 -26.63 3.67
N LEU A 79 11.02 -27.88 3.45
CA LEU A 79 10.86 -28.45 2.11
C LEU A 79 9.77 -27.72 1.29
N PHE A 80 8.67 -27.36 1.94
CA PHE A 80 7.63 -26.53 1.32
C PHE A 80 8.19 -25.17 0.88
N LEU A 81 9.04 -24.52 1.69
CA LEU A 81 9.65 -23.23 1.32
C LEU A 81 10.55 -23.34 0.09
N ILE A 82 11.30 -24.44 -0.05
CA ILE A 82 12.10 -24.70 -1.25
C ILE A 82 11.18 -24.86 -2.47
N GLY A 83 10.16 -25.71 -2.36
CA GLY A 83 9.18 -25.90 -3.44
C GLY A 83 8.44 -24.60 -3.81
N PHE A 84 8.10 -23.79 -2.81
CA PHE A 84 7.46 -22.49 -2.99
C PHE A 84 8.39 -21.50 -3.68
N TYR A 85 9.67 -21.43 -3.29
CA TYR A 85 10.66 -20.60 -3.97
C TYR A 85 10.80 -20.98 -5.44
N LEU A 86 10.93 -22.29 -5.72
CA LEU A 86 11.05 -22.78 -7.08
C LEU A 86 9.79 -22.46 -7.90
N TYR A 87 8.60 -22.64 -7.35
CA TYR A 87 7.35 -22.33 -8.05
C TYR A 87 7.16 -20.83 -8.34
N VAL A 88 7.46 -19.95 -7.38
CA VAL A 88 7.19 -18.51 -7.51
C VAL A 88 8.29 -17.79 -8.31
N PHE A 89 9.54 -18.24 -8.19
CA PHE A 89 10.72 -17.56 -8.74
C PHE A 89 11.44 -18.35 -9.83
N GLU A 90 10.81 -19.41 -10.39
CA GLU A 90 11.36 -20.23 -11.48
C GLU A 90 11.87 -19.40 -12.66
N ASN A 91 11.20 -18.27 -12.94
CA ASN A 91 11.59 -17.35 -14.00
C ASN A 91 12.72 -16.42 -13.54
N THR A 92 13.90 -16.62 -14.15
CA THR A 92 15.20 -15.97 -13.92
C THR A 92 15.23 -14.45 -14.13
N SER A 93 14.09 -13.78 -14.27
CA SER A 93 14.05 -12.32 -14.26
C SER A 93 14.62 -11.82 -12.92
N ARG A 94 15.61 -10.92 -12.95
CA ARG A 94 16.20 -10.36 -11.74
C ARG A 94 15.14 -9.68 -10.88
N ASP A 95 14.28 -8.89 -11.51
CA ASP A 95 13.27 -8.08 -10.81
C ASP A 95 12.10 -8.88 -10.25
N ILE A 96 11.66 -8.49 -9.05
CA ILE A 96 10.41 -8.96 -8.44
C ILE A 96 9.21 -8.30 -9.12
N ASP A 97 8.30 -9.09 -9.69
CA ASP A 97 7.06 -8.56 -10.28
C ASP A 97 5.87 -8.53 -9.30
N LEU A 98 4.78 -7.90 -9.73
CA LEU A 98 3.59 -7.73 -8.89
C LEU A 98 2.93 -9.07 -8.54
N PHE A 99 2.98 -10.06 -9.44
CA PHE A 99 2.46 -11.40 -9.18
C PHE A 99 3.22 -12.04 -8.00
N GLN A 100 4.55 -11.99 -8.05
CA GLN A 100 5.43 -12.51 -7.00
C GLN A 100 5.19 -11.82 -5.65
N MET A 101 5.03 -10.48 -5.65
CA MET A 101 4.72 -9.75 -4.42
C MET A 101 3.37 -10.17 -3.82
N ILE A 102 2.31 -10.26 -4.63
CA ILE A 102 0.97 -10.63 -4.16
C ILE A 102 0.96 -12.06 -3.61
N ILE A 103 1.55 -13.04 -4.32
CA ILE A 103 1.55 -14.43 -3.86
C ILE A 103 2.36 -14.60 -2.56
N CYS A 104 3.51 -13.91 -2.43
CA CYS A 104 4.27 -13.89 -1.18
C CYS A 104 3.46 -13.26 -0.04
N ALA A 105 2.82 -12.12 -0.26
CA ALA A 105 2.03 -11.42 0.76
C ALA A 105 0.83 -12.26 1.23
N VAL A 106 0.07 -12.85 0.30
CA VAL A 106 -1.10 -13.68 0.64
C VAL A 106 -0.66 -14.95 1.35
N THR A 107 0.43 -15.60 0.89
CA THR A 107 0.95 -16.80 1.54
C THR A 107 1.50 -16.51 2.94
N PHE A 108 2.12 -15.35 3.15
CA PHE A 108 2.55 -14.87 4.47
C PHE A 108 1.36 -14.66 5.43
N LEU A 109 0.25 -14.10 4.93
CA LEU A 109 -0.98 -13.97 5.72
C LEU A 109 -1.57 -15.35 6.06
N LEU A 110 -1.59 -16.27 5.09
CA LEU A 110 -2.07 -17.63 5.30
C LEU A 110 -1.20 -18.39 6.31
N SER A 111 0.12 -18.24 6.28
CA SER A 111 1.01 -18.90 7.25
C SER A 111 0.82 -18.37 8.66
N HIS A 112 0.54 -17.07 8.84
CA HIS A 112 0.15 -16.51 10.14
C HIS A 112 -1.21 -17.05 10.61
N LEU A 113 -2.17 -17.11 9.69
CA LEU A 113 -3.50 -17.62 10.01
C LEU A 113 -3.44 -19.10 10.38
N LEU A 114 -2.56 -19.88 9.74
CA LEU A 114 -2.30 -21.28 10.08
C LEU A 114 -1.88 -21.45 11.54
N VAL A 115 -1.01 -20.57 12.07
CA VAL A 115 -0.59 -20.59 13.49
C VAL A 115 -1.81 -20.58 14.41
N SER A 116 -2.83 -19.76 14.11
CA SER A 116 -4.00 -19.58 14.99
C SER A 116 -4.84 -20.84 15.22
N PHE A 117 -4.84 -21.80 14.30
CA PHE A 117 -5.75 -22.96 14.38
C PHE A 117 -5.11 -24.34 14.17
N ILE A 118 -3.88 -24.43 13.65
CA ILE A 118 -3.29 -25.73 13.26
C ILE A 118 -3.18 -26.70 14.45
N ALA A 119 -2.95 -26.18 15.66
CA ALA A 119 -2.91 -26.96 16.90
C ALA A 119 -4.25 -27.64 17.25
N TYR A 120 -5.34 -27.18 16.64
CA TYR A 120 -6.74 -27.57 16.86
C TYR A 120 -7.38 -28.13 15.57
N TYR A 121 -6.60 -28.87 14.78
CA TYR A 121 -7.07 -29.48 13.54
C TYR A 121 -8.22 -30.50 13.76
N LYS A 122 -8.27 -31.16 14.93
CA LYS A 122 -9.30 -32.16 15.30
C LYS A 122 -10.03 -31.91 16.61
N ASN A 123 -9.47 -31.14 17.54
CA ASN A 123 -10.01 -31.00 18.90
C ASN A 123 -10.64 -29.62 19.06
N GLU A 124 -11.92 -29.57 19.42
CA GLU A 124 -12.73 -28.34 19.48
C GLU A 124 -13.01 -27.89 20.92
N ASN A 125 -12.04 -28.03 21.83
CA ASN A 125 -12.17 -27.33 23.10
C ASN A 125 -11.97 -25.83 22.86
N GLU A 126 -13.08 -25.13 22.71
CA GLU A 126 -13.15 -23.70 22.48
C GLU A 126 -12.43 -22.87 23.53
N THR A 127 -12.48 -23.29 24.81
CA THR A 127 -11.77 -22.59 25.88
C THR A 127 -10.26 -22.68 25.70
N SER A 128 -9.72 -23.87 25.38
CA SER A 128 -8.30 -24.04 25.08
C SER A 128 -7.90 -23.28 23.82
N PHE A 129 -8.71 -23.34 22.76
CA PHE A 129 -8.48 -22.58 21.53
C PHE A 129 -8.41 -21.07 21.78
N TRP A 130 -9.31 -20.57 22.62
CA TRP A 130 -9.29 -19.17 23.03
C TRP A 130 -8.05 -18.82 23.84
N GLU A 131 -7.71 -19.61 24.87
CA GLU A 131 -6.51 -19.38 25.71
C GLU A 131 -5.23 -19.37 24.89
N TYR A 132 -5.13 -20.30 23.94
CA TYR A 132 -4.03 -20.38 22.98
C TYR A 132 -3.91 -19.10 22.15
N ASN A 133 -4.98 -18.67 21.48
CA ASN A 133 -4.95 -17.49 20.62
C ASN A 133 -4.77 -16.18 21.40
N LYS A 134 -5.40 -16.06 22.58
CA LYS A 134 -5.17 -14.93 23.50
C LYS A 134 -3.71 -14.86 23.91
N THR A 135 -3.11 -15.99 24.29
CA THR A 135 -1.70 -16.03 24.71
C THR A 135 -0.77 -15.70 23.56
N LEU A 136 -1.02 -16.22 22.35
CA LEU A 136 -0.29 -15.82 21.15
C LEU A 136 -0.39 -14.32 20.89
N PHE A 137 -1.60 -13.75 20.93
CA PHE A 137 -1.83 -12.32 20.72
C PHE A 137 -1.09 -11.44 21.72
N VAL A 138 -1.17 -11.76 23.02
CA VAL A 138 -0.43 -11.05 24.07
C VAL A 138 1.08 -11.18 23.88
N ASN A 139 1.57 -12.38 23.57
CA ASN A 139 2.99 -12.61 23.30
C ASN A 139 3.46 -11.80 22.08
N SER A 140 2.67 -11.72 21.00
CA SER A 140 3.00 -10.91 19.83
C SER A 140 3.08 -9.41 20.14
N ILE A 141 2.15 -8.86 20.94
CA ILE A 141 2.19 -7.46 21.37
C ILE A 141 3.44 -7.21 22.23
N LEU A 142 3.71 -8.08 23.21
CA LEU A 142 4.88 -7.96 24.06
C LEU A 142 6.17 -8.06 23.24
N THR A 143 6.25 -8.98 22.27
CA THR A 143 7.38 -9.07 21.35
C THR A 143 7.55 -7.77 20.57
N ALA A 144 6.49 -7.23 19.97
CA ALA A 144 6.56 -5.99 19.20
C ALA A 144 7.07 -4.81 20.07
N LEU A 145 6.56 -4.68 21.30
CA LEU A 145 6.99 -3.64 22.24
C LEU A 145 8.46 -3.81 22.64
N PHE A 146 8.87 -5.02 23.01
CA PHE A 146 10.24 -5.30 23.43
C PHE A 146 11.22 -5.13 22.27
N THR A 147 10.88 -5.59 21.06
CA THR A 147 11.68 -5.37 19.86
C THR A 147 11.78 -3.89 19.51
N LEU A 148 10.68 -3.13 19.61
CA LEU A 148 10.70 -1.68 19.36
C LEU A 148 11.65 -0.96 20.32
N VAL A 149 11.50 -1.20 21.62
CA VAL A 149 12.35 -0.59 22.65
C VAL A 149 13.82 -0.99 22.47
N LEU A 150 14.08 -2.27 22.16
CA LEU A 150 15.43 -2.77 21.92
C LEU A 150 16.06 -2.12 20.68
N THR A 151 15.34 -2.08 19.56
CA THR A 151 15.81 -1.48 18.31
C THR A 151 16.07 0.01 18.46
N LEU A 152 15.15 0.75 19.08
CA LEU A 152 15.33 2.17 19.37
C LEU A 152 16.50 2.40 20.32
N GLY A 153 16.63 1.59 21.37
CA GLY A 153 17.73 1.68 22.34
C GLY A 153 19.09 1.46 21.68
N ILE A 154 19.23 0.46 20.81
CA ILE A 154 20.49 0.23 20.09
C ILE A 154 20.76 1.35 19.08
N ASN A 155 19.76 1.79 18.31
CA ASN A 155 19.94 2.90 17.36
C ASN A 155 20.33 4.21 18.07
N LEU A 156 19.75 4.51 19.24
CA LEU A 156 20.14 5.66 20.06
C LEU A 156 21.55 5.51 20.62
N ALA A 157 21.97 4.30 21.00
CA ALA A 157 23.34 4.04 21.43
C ALA A 157 24.35 4.25 20.28
N VAL A 158 24.04 3.79 19.06
CA VAL A 158 24.86 4.03 17.87
C VAL A 158 24.95 5.53 17.59
N LEU A 159 23.83 6.25 17.62
CA LEU A 159 23.79 7.71 17.45
C LEU A 159 24.62 8.43 18.53
N ALA A 160 24.53 7.99 19.78
CA ALA A 160 25.33 8.55 20.86
C ALA A 160 26.82 8.34 20.61
N ILE A 161 27.23 7.17 20.13
CA ILE A 161 28.64 6.92 19.77
C ILE A 161 29.07 7.83 18.61
N GLU A 162 28.22 7.95 17.58
CA GLU A 162 28.46 8.80 16.42
C GLU A 162 28.72 10.27 16.84
N LYS A 163 27.90 10.80 17.76
CA LYS A 163 28.01 12.20 18.22
C LYS A 163 29.07 12.44 19.28
N LEU A 164 29.25 11.52 20.24
CA LEU A 164 30.20 11.70 21.34
C LEU A 164 31.64 11.41 20.93
N PHE A 165 31.86 10.40 20.08
CA PHE A 165 33.19 9.99 19.65
C PHE A 165 33.52 10.43 18.22
N GLN A 166 32.62 11.16 17.56
CA GLN A 166 32.78 11.66 16.18
C GLN A 166 33.11 10.52 15.17
N VAL A 167 32.55 9.34 15.41
CA VAL A 167 32.71 8.16 14.54
C VAL A 167 31.64 8.21 13.45
N ASN A 168 32.03 8.14 12.18
CA ASN A 168 31.09 8.12 11.07
C ASN A 168 30.62 6.70 10.75
N PHE A 169 29.41 6.33 11.18
CA PHE A 169 28.76 5.09 10.77
C PHE A 169 28.00 5.24 9.44
N PRO A 170 27.98 4.20 8.58
CA PRO A 170 27.16 4.23 7.38
C PRO A 170 25.67 4.22 7.74
N SER A 171 24.85 5.03 7.06
CA SER A 171 23.40 5.13 7.31
C SER A 171 22.68 3.78 7.22
N ARG A 172 23.18 2.85 6.39
CA ARG A 172 22.65 1.48 6.27
C ARG A 172 22.73 0.67 7.56
N LEU A 173 23.62 1.01 8.49
CA LEU A 173 23.74 0.31 9.78
C LEU A 173 22.43 0.35 10.57
N TYR A 174 21.73 1.49 10.57
CA TYR A 174 20.44 1.65 11.25
C TYR A 174 19.37 0.71 10.65
N PHE A 175 19.38 0.53 9.33
CA PHE A 175 18.52 -0.45 8.65
C PHE A 175 18.90 -1.89 9.01
N TYR A 176 20.19 -2.22 9.08
CA TYR A 176 20.64 -3.57 9.48
C TYR A 176 20.20 -3.93 10.89
N ILE A 177 20.31 -2.98 11.83
CA ILE A 177 19.84 -3.17 13.21
C ILE A 177 18.33 -3.41 13.22
N LEU A 178 17.56 -2.58 12.49
CA LEU A 178 16.11 -2.71 12.38
C LEU A 178 15.69 -4.08 11.82
N VAL A 179 16.27 -4.52 10.71
CA VAL A 179 15.94 -5.81 10.07
C VAL A 179 16.38 -6.99 10.93
N PHE A 180 17.59 -6.94 11.49
CA PHE A 180 18.13 -8.04 12.30
C PHE A 180 17.33 -8.25 13.58
N LEU A 181 17.05 -7.17 14.33
CA LEU A 181 16.22 -7.26 15.53
C LEU A 181 14.75 -7.49 15.20
N GLY A 182 14.27 -6.90 14.10
CA GLY A 182 12.89 -7.04 13.62
C GLY A 182 12.53 -8.46 13.19
N CYS A 183 13.47 -9.22 12.64
CA CYS A 183 13.25 -10.60 12.19
C CYS A 183 13.78 -11.62 13.20
N PHE A 184 15.09 -11.61 13.48
CA PHE A 184 15.73 -12.61 14.33
C PHE A 184 15.52 -12.31 15.82
N GLY A 185 15.73 -11.06 16.24
CA GLY A 185 15.52 -10.63 17.63
C GLY A 185 14.09 -10.85 18.10
N SER A 186 13.10 -10.44 17.28
CA SER A 186 11.67 -10.61 17.57
C SER A 186 11.28 -12.09 17.68
N SER A 187 11.82 -12.95 16.82
CA SER A 187 11.57 -14.40 16.86
C SER A 187 12.10 -15.01 18.16
N ILE A 188 13.31 -14.64 18.60
CA ILE A 188 13.84 -15.07 19.91
C ILE A 188 12.92 -14.61 21.04
N ILE A 189 12.57 -13.33 21.07
CA ILE A 189 11.73 -12.74 22.13
C ILE A 189 10.35 -13.44 22.17
N PHE A 190 9.73 -13.66 21.01
CA PHE A 190 8.44 -14.36 20.92
C PHE A 190 8.52 -15.81 21.42
N LEU A 191 9.58 -16.53 21.07
CA LEU A 191 9.79 -17.90 21.56
C LEU A 191 10.06 -17.93 23.07
N LEU A 192 10.75 -16.93 23.62
CA LEU A 192 10.94 -16.79 25.08
C LEU A 192 9.60 -16.59 25.81
N PHE A 193 8.66 -15.82 25.25
CA PHE A 193 7.31 -15.67 25.81
C PHE A 193 6.42 -16.90 25.62
N THR A 194 6.75 -17.76 24.66
CA THR A 194 6.05 -19.04 24.41
C THR A 194 6.40 -20.12 25.46
N GLU A 195 7.42 -19.90 26.30
CA GLU A 195 7.82 -20.77 27.41
C GLU A 195 7.98 -22.24 26.99
N LYS A 196 7.14 -23.17 27.50
CA LYS A 196 7.19 -24.63 27.23
C LYS A 196 6.35 -25.04 26.02
N GLY A 197 6.21 -24.14 25.04
CA GLY A 197 5.44 -24.40 23.82
C GLY A 197 3.95 -24.51 24.06
N LEU A 198 3.30 -25.43 23.34
CA LEU A 198 1.86 -25.61 23.32
C LEU A 198 1.25 -25.73 24.72
N SER A 199 1.89 -26.49 25.62
CA SER A 199 1.41 -26.66 27.00
C SER A 199 1.31 -25.35 27.79
N SER A 200 2.20 -24.39 27.56
CA SER A 200 2.15 -23.06 28.18
C SER A 200 1.14 -22.13 27.49
N LEU A 201 0.95 -22.29 26.17
CA LEU A 201 0.02 -21.48 25.38
C LEU A 201 -1.45 -21.81 25.71
N GLU A 202 -1.78 -23.08 25.96
CA GLU A 202 -3.15 -23.50 26.29
C GLU A 202 -3.51 -23.32 27.76
N LYS A 203 -2.53 -23.04 28.61
CA LYS A 203 -2.73 -23.01 30.06
C LYS A 203 -3.67 -21.85 30.40
N PRO A 204 -4.77 -22.10 31.13
CA PRO A 204 -5.61 -21.03 31.64
C PRO A 204 -4.78 -20.09 32.51
N LYS A 205 -4.77 -18.80 32.15
CA LYS A 205 -4.12 -17.73 32.90
C LYS A 205 -5.18 -16.71 33.28
N GLU A 206 -4.97 -15.98 34.38
CA GLU A 206 -5.82 -14.85 34.70
C GLU A 206 -5.89 -13.88 33.52
N TYR A 207 -7.10 -13.36 33.27
CA TYR A 207 -7.32 -12.44 32.16
C TYR A 207 -6.51 -11.17 32.41
N PRO A 208 -5.59 -10.76 31.50
CA PRO A 208 -4.72 -9.62 31.74
C PRO A 208 -5.55 -8.34 31.96
N VAL A 209 -5.33 -7.65 33.08
CA VAL A 209 -6.08 -6.43 33.44
C VAL A 209 -5.99 -5.38 32.33
N VAL A 210 -4.79 -5.22 31.74
CA VAL A 210 -4.54 -4.29 30.63
C VAL A 210 -5.38 -4.66 29.40
N LEU A 211 -5.42 -5.95 29.03
CA LEU A 211 -6.22 -6.41 27.90
C LEU A 211 -7.72 -6.20 28.16
N LYS A 212 -8.16 -6.35 29.42
CA LYS A 212 -9.56 -6.18 29.81
C LYS A 212 -9.96 -4.73 29.66
N PHE A 213 -9.11 -3.84 30.18
CA PHE A 213 -9.31 -2.41 30.10
C PHE A 213 -9.33 -1.93 28.64
N PHE A 214 -8.31 -2.33 27.87
CA PHE A 214 -8.21 -2.01 26.45
C PHE A 214 -9.45 -2.44 25.67
N THR A 215 -9.88 -3.69 25.84
CA THR A 215 -11.00 -4.21 25.05
C THR A 215 -12.33 -3.57 25.45
N GLN A 216 -12.61 -3.44 26.75
CA GLN A 216 -13.91 -2.96 27.24
C GLN A 216 -14.09 -1.44 27.20
N PHE A 217 -13.02 -0.66 27.39
CA PHE A 217 -13.09 0.80 27.54
C PHE A 217 -12.45 1.58 26.40
N ILE A 218 -11.64 0.96 25.56
CA ILE A 218 -11.02 1.63 24.41
C ILE A 218 -11.59 1.06 23.12
N LEU A 219 -11.40 -0.24 22.88
CA LEU A 219 -11.70 -0.87 21.59
C LEU A 219 -13.21 -0.88 21.27
N ILE A 220 -14.06 -1.38 22.18
CA ILE A 220 -15.51 -1.44 21.95
C ILE A 220 -16.14 -0.05 21.84
N PRO A 221 -15.87 0.92 22.73
CA PRO A 221 -16.39 2.27 22.58
C PRO A 221 -15.96 2.93 21.26
N LEU A 222 -14.70 2.76 20.84
CA LEU A 222 -14.21 3.26 19.56
C LEU A 222 -14.95 2.62 18.38
N LEU A 223 -15.18 1.31 18.43
CA LEU A 223 -15.98 0.60 17.43
C LEU A 223 -17.42 1.11 17.36
N LEU A 224 -18.05 1.45 18.49
CA LEU A 224 -19.38 2.05 18.49
C LEU A 224 -19.39 3.42 17.78
N ILE A 225 -18.38 4.26 18.04
CA ILE A 225 -18.21 5.54 17.34
C ILE A 225 -18.05 5.33 15.83
N TYR A 226 -17.18 4.40 15.42
CA TYR A 226 -17.02 4.07 14.00
C TYR A 226 -18.28 3.48 13.37
N GLY A 227 -19.04 2.68 14.12
CA GLY A 227 -20.35 2.19 13.71
C GLY A 227 -21.29 3.35 13.41
N VAL A 228 -21.37 4.35 14.30
CA VAL A 228 -22.19 5.56 14.08
C VAL A 228 -21.74 6.31 12.83
N ILE A 229 -20.43 6.50 12.62
CA ILE A 229 -19.90 7.16 11.42
C ILE A 229 -20.30 6.40 10.15
N LEU A 230 -20.12 5.06 10.13
CA LEU A 230 -20.46 4.22 8.99
C LEU A 230 -21.96 4.23 8.68
N TYR A 231 -22.81 4.20 9.71
CA TYR A 231 -24.25 4.27 9.52
C TYR A 231 -24.72 5.67 9.09
N GLY A 232 -24.12 6.74 9.62
CA GLY A 232 -24.36 8.09 9.12
C GLY A 232 -23.99 8.24 7.64
N TYR A 233 -22.88 7.62 7.24
CA TYR A 233 -22.46 7.60 5.85
C TYR A 233 -23.35 6.72 4.96
N LEU A 234 -23.80 5.57 5.45
CA LEU A 234 -24.79 4.73 4.77
C LEU A 234 -26.09 5.52 4.50
N ILE A 235 -26.58 6.27 5.50
CA ILE A 235 -27.76 7.13 5.36
C ILE A 235 -27.50 8.21 4.29
N LYS A 236 -26.33 8.86 4.33
CA LYS A 236 -25.93 9.85 3.30
C LYS A 236 -26.02 9.26 1.89
N ILE A 237 -25.47 8.07 1.67
CA ILE A 237 -25.52 7.38 0.37
C ILE A 237 -26.97 7.09 -0.06
N ILE A 238 -27.81 6.63 0.87
CA ILE A 238 -29.22 6.33 0.57
C ILE A 238 -30.00 7.61 0.22
N LEU A 239 -29.70 8.75 0.87
CA LEU A 239 -30.39 10.01 0.61
C LEU A 239 -29.92 10.69 -0.68
N GLU A 240 -28.61 10.72 -0.92
CA GLU A 240 -28.02 11.37 -2.11
C GLU A 240 -28.13 10.49 -3.36
N TRP A 241 -28.32 9.18 -3.18
CA TRP A 241 -28.25 8.16 -4.22
C TRP A 241 -26.94 8.16 -5.02
N ASP A 242 -25.90 8.77 -4.44
CA ASP A 242 -24.56 8.83 -5.01
C ASP A 242 -23.63 7.94 -4.19
N LEU A 243 -22.94 7.03 -4.89
CA LEU A 243 -21.98 6.14 -4.26
C LEU A 243 -20.59 6.80 -4.33
N PRO A 244 -20.06 7.27 -3.20
CA PRO A 244 -18.80 8.00 -3.16
C PRO A 244 -17.59 7.10 -3.50
N ARG A 245 -16.55 7.75 -4.03
CA ARG A 245 -15.40 7.05 -4.62
C ARG A 245 -14.55 6.31 -3.58
N GLY A 246 -14.57 4.98 -3.65
CA GLY A 246 -13.46 4.07 -3.33
C GLY A 246 -13.12 3.77 -1.86
N TRP A 247 -13.42 4.65 -0.90
CA TRP A 247 -13.00 4.45 0.49
C TRP A 247 -13.93 3.55 1.32
N VAL A 248 -15.19 3.44 0.92
CA VAL A 248 -16.25 2.76 1.68
C VAL A 248 -15.90 1.31 1.98
N SER A 249 -15.41 0.57 0.98
CA SER A 249 -15.08 -0.85 1.13
C SER A 249 -14.01 -1.08 2.19
N TYR A 250 -12.97 -0.24 2.24
CA TYR A 250 -11.90 -0.35 3.23
C TYR A 250 -12.39 -0.09 4.64
N LEU A 251 -13.27 0.90 4.83
CA LEU A 251 -13.81 1.23 6.14
C LEU A 251 -14.72 0.12 6.68
N VAL A 252 -15.58 -0.46 5.83
CA VAL A 252 -16.44 -1.59 6.23
C VAL A 252 -15.60 -2.82 6.57
N ILE A 253 -14.58 -3.15 5.77
CA ILE A 253 -13.68 -4.28 6.05
C ILE A 253 -12.93 -4.05 7.36
N ALA A 254 -12.37 -2.85 7.58
CA ALA A 254 -11.64 -2.53 8.80
C ALA A 254 -12.54 -2.62 10.04
N TYR A 255 -13.74 -2.02 10.00
CA TYR A 255 -14.73 -2.12 11.07
C TYR A 255 -15.08 -3.58 11.38
N SER A 256 -15.32 -4.38 10.34
CA SER A 256 -15.69 -5.79 10.50
C SER A 256 -14.55 -6.61 11.12
N LEU A 257 -13.32 -6.45 10.63
CA LEU A 257 -12.16 -7.19 11.14
C LEU A 257 -11.84 -6.81 12.60
N VAL A 258 -11.81 -5.51 12.91
CA VAL A 258 -11.54 -5.02 14.27
C VAL A 258 -12.67 -5.40 15.23
N GLY A 259 -13.92 -5.38 14.77
CA GLY A 259 -15.07 -5.81 15.56
C GLY A 259 -15.07 -7.32 15.85
N ILE A 260 -14.75 -8.17 14.86
CA ILE A 260 -14.57 -9.61 15.08
C ILE A 260 -13.42 -9.85 16.07
N LEU A 261 -12.30 -9.14 15.93
CA LEU A 261 -11.19 -9.23 16.89
C LEU A 261 -11.62 -8.83 18.31
N ALA A 262 -12.42 -7.77 18.45
CA ALA A 262 -12.95 -7.34 19.74
C ALA A 262 -13.83 -8.43 20.38
N LEU A 263 -14.70 -9.07 19.59
CA LEU A 263 -15.51 -10.20 20.06
C LEU A 263 -14.66 -11.38 20.51
N LEU A 264 -13.63 -11.72 19.74
CA LEU A 264 -12.67 -12.77 20.08
C LEU A 264 -11.95 -12.47 21.41
N LEU A 265 -11.54 -11.22 21.65
CA LEU A 265 -10.86 -10.83 22.89
C LEU A 265 -11.80 -10.84 24.11
N VAL A 266 -13.09 -10.56 23.93
CA VAL A 266 -14.08 -10.57 25.01
C VAL A 266 -14.66 -11.95 25.30
N HIS A 267 -14.57 -12.89 24.36
CA HIS A 267 -15.28 -14.18 24.38
C HIS A 267 -15.41 -14.89 25.76
N PRO A 268 -14.38 -15.00 26.62
CA PRO A 268 -14.49 -15.73 27.90
C PRO A 268 -14.82 -14.84 29.10
N LEU A 269 -15.05 -13.54 28.90
CA LEU A 269 -15.47 -12.67 29.98
C LEU A 269 -16.89 -13.09 30.39
N LYS A 270 -16.95 -13.93 31.44
CA LYS A 270 -18.18 -14.41 32.06
C LYS A 270 -19.10 -13.22 32.37
N GLU A 271 -20.40 -13.44 32.23
CA GLU A 271 -21.49 -12.45 32.36
C GLU A 271 -21.38 -11.54 33.59
N GLY A 272 -20.79 -12.00 34.70
CA GLY A 272 -20.58 -11.19 35.91
C GLY A 272 -19.44 -10.15 35.84
N SER A 273 -18.60 -10.16 34.80
CA SER A 273 -17.43 -9.28 34.65
C SER A 273 -17.46 -8.38 33.41
N THR A 274 -18.51 -8.53 32.58
CA THR A 274 -18.77 -7.74 31.39
C THR A 274 -19.73 -6.60 31.72
N LYS A 275 -19.43 -5.40 31.22
CA LYS A 275 -20.32 -4.25 31.32
C LYS A 275 -21.48 -4.40 30.32
N GLY A 276 -22.62 -3.77 30.60
CA GLY A 276 -23.82 -3.90 29.77
C GLY A 276 -23.60 -3.55 28.30
N TRP A 277 -22.81 -2.51 27.99
CA TRP A 277 -22.49 -2.13 26.61
C TRP A 277 -21.68 -3.19 25.85
N VAL A 278 -20.84 -3.97 26.56
CA VAL A 278 -20.08 -5.08 25.96
C VAL A 278 -21.03 -6.21 25.58
N GLN A 279 -21.99 -6.55 26.44
CA GLN A 279 -22.99 -7.57 26.16
C GLN A 279 -23.91 -7.16 25.00
N ILE A 280 -24.31 -5.89 24.95
CA ILE A 280 -25.08 -5.32 23.84
C ILE A 280 -24.28 -5.42 22.54
N PHE A 281 -23.01 -5.02 22.56
CA PHE A 281 -22.13 -5.12 21.39
C PHE A 281 -22.02 -6.56 20.89
N GLN A 282 -21.76 -7.53 21.79
CA GLN A 282 -21.70 -8.96 21.43
C GLN A 282 -22.96 -9.46 20.74
N ARG A 283 -24.14 -9.03 21.21
CA ARG A 283 -25.43 -9.48 20.66
C ARG A 283 -25.75 -8.82 19.32
N ILE A 284 -25.43 -7.53 19.15
CA ILE A 284 -25.89 -6.73 18.01
C ILE A 284 -24.86 -6.70 16.88
N PHE A 285 -23.57 -6.91 17.15
CA PHE A 285 -22.50 -6.68 16.19
C PHE A 285 -22.72 -7.39 14.85
N TYR A 286 -22.98 -8.71 14.85
CA TYR A 286 -23.21 -9.43 13.59
C TYR A 286 -24.47 -8.95 12.83
N TYR A 287 -25.53 -8.56 13.53
CA TYR A 287 -26.70 -7.93 12.89
C TYR A 287 -26.34 -6.57 12.28
N SER A 288 -25.51 -5.78 12.97
CA SER A 288 -25.05 -4.48 12.48
C SER A 288 -24.16 -4.59 11.22
N LEU A 289 -23.58 -5.76 10.96
CA LEU A 289 -22.82 -6.00 9.73
C LEU A 289 -23.71 -6.19 8.50
N ILE A 290 -24.97 -6.59 8.64
CA ILE A 290 -25.83 -6.91 7.47
C ILE A 290 -25.98 -5.71 6.52
N PRO A 291 -26.38 -4.51 6.97
CA PRO A 291 -26.49 -3.35 6.07
C PRO A 291 -25.12 -2.92 5.51
N LEU A 292 -24.06 -3.05 6.30
CA LEU A 292 -22.71 -2.69 5.89
C LEU A 292 -22.14 -3.65 4.84
N ILE A 293 -22.46 -4.95 4.92
CA ILE A 293 -22.10 -5.96 3.92
C ILE A 293 -22.87 -5.70 2.62
N ALA A 294 -24.16 -5.34 2.70
CA ALA A 294 -24.92 -4.93 1.52
C ALA A 294 -24.24 -3.72 0.83
N LEU A 295 -23.87 -2.70 1.62
CA LEU A 295 -23.12 -1.56 1.13
C LEU A 295 -21.77 -1.98 0.51
N LEU A 296 -21.03 -2.90 1.15
CA LEU A 296 -19.77 -3.43 0.64
C LEU A 296 -19.94 -4.10 -0.74
N PHE A 297 -21.00 -4.90 -0.91
CA PHE A 297 -21.34 -5.50 -2.21
C PHE A 297 -21.69 -4.45 -3.26
N THR A 298 -22.54 -3.47 -2.93
CA THR A 298 -22.86 -2.39 -3.89
C THR A 298 -21.61 -1.64 -4.34
N ALA A 299 -20.71 -1.34 -3.40
CA ALA A 299 -19.48 -0.61 -3.70
C ALA A 299 -18.51 -1.41 -4.58
N ILE A 300 -18.32 -2.70 -4.28
CA ILE A 300 -17.41 -3.52 -5.08
C ILE A 300 -17.99 -3.88 -6.44
N PHE A 301 -19.30 -4.14 -6.55
CA PHE A 301 -19.94 -4.41 -7.84
C PHE A 301 -19.86 -3.22 -8.78
N ARG A 302 -20.06 -2.00 -8.28
CA ARG A 302 -19.87 -0.79 -9.09
C ARG A 302 -18.46 -0.72 -9.67
N ARG A 303 -17.43 -0.94 -8.84
CA ARG A 303 -16.03 -0.92 -9.26
C ARG A 303 -15.66 -2.04 -10.22
N VAL A 304 -16.24 -3.22 -10.06
CA VAL A 304 -16.04 -4.34 -10.98
C VAL A 304 -16.73 -4.07 -12.31
N SER A 305 -17.91 -3.46 -12.30
CA SER A 305 -18.64 -3.08 -13.53
C SER A 305 -17.92 -1.99 -14.32
N ASP A 306 -17.39 -0.97 -13.64
CA ASP A 306 -16.78 0.19 -14.31
C ASP A 306 -15.39 -0.12 -14.89
N TYR A 307 -14.67 -1.09 -14.34
CA TYR A 307 -13.23 -1.25 -14.60
C TYR A 307 -12.75 -2.71 -14.70
N GLY A 308 -13.64 -3.68 -14.56
CA GLY A 308 -13.32 -5.11 -14.46
C GLY A 308 -12.71 -5.52 -13.12
N ILE A 309 -12.39 -6.82 -13.00
CA ILE A 309 -11.75 -7.42 -11.83
C ILE A 309 -10.24 -7.22 -11.89
N THR A 310 -9.68 -6.72 -10.79
CA THR A 310 -8.24 -6.70 -10.49
C THR A 310 -8.00 -7.47 -9.20
N GLU A 311 -6.75 -7.78 -8.85
CA GLU A 311 -6.43 -8.57 -7.65
C GLU A 311 -6.94 -7.89 -6.37
N ASN A 312 -6.83 -6.57 -6.28
CA ASN A 312 -7.37 -5.81 -5.15
C ASN A 312 -8.89 -5.93 -5.05
N ARG A 313 -9.61 -5.75 -6.18
CA ARG A 313 -11.08 -5.86 -6.20
C ARG A 313 -11.54 -7.29 -5.94
N TYR A 314 -10.80 -8.26 -6.44
CA TYR A 314 -11.02 -9.68 -6.18
C TYR A 314 -10.95 -9.98 -4.68
N TYR A 315 -9.91 -9.51 -3.98
CA TYR A 315 -9.79 -9.77 -2.54
C TYR A 315 -10.83 -9.01 -1.71
N VAL A 316 -11.23 -7.80 -2.11
CA VAL A 316 -12.36 -7.09 -1.47
C VAL A 316 -13.66 -7.88 -1.63
N PHE A 317 -13.93 -8.40 -2.84
CA PHE A 317 -15.09 -9.24 -3.10
C PHE A 317 -15.05 -10.56 -2.31
N LEU A 318 -13.89 -11.20 -2.26
CA LEU A 318 -13.69 -12.43 -1.49
C LEU A 318 -13.91 -12.20 0.01
N LEU A 319 -13.43 -11.08 0.55
CA LEU A 319 -13.67 -10.68 1.94
C LEU A 319 -15.14 -10.36 2.18
N ALA A 320 -15.86 -9.76 1.24
CA ALA A 320 -17.31 -9.54 1.35
C ALA A 320 -18.09 -10.87 1.45
N ILE A 321 -17.74 -11.85 0.61
CA ILE A 321 -18.28 -13.21 0.69
C ILE A 321 -17.95 -13.84 2.04
N TRP A 322 -16.69 -13.77 2.47
CA TRP A 322 -16.27 -14.32 3.76
C TRP A 322 -17.01 -13.68 4.93
N LEU A 323 -17.14 -12.35 4.96
CA LEU A 323 -17.89 -11.62 5.97
C LEU A 323 -19.37 -12.03 5.99
N THR A 324 -19.96 -12.29 4.82
CA THR A 324 -21.32 -12.82 4.72
C THR A 324 -21.42 -14.20 5.37
N ILE A 325 -20.49 -15.12 5.05
CA ILE A 325 -20.43 -16.47 5.61
C ILE A 325 -20.28 -16.40 7.14
N ILE A 326 -19.37 -15.58 7.66
CA ILE A 326 -19.16 -15.39 9.09
C ILE A 326 -20.43 -14.82 9.74
N THR A 327 -21.01 -13.76 9.18
CA THR A 327 -22.20 -13.12 9.74
C THR A 327 -23.38 -14.09 9.80
N VAL A 328 -23.64 -14.83 8.72
CA VAL A 328 -24.68 -15.87 8.70
C VAL A 328 -24.38 -16.98 9.70
N TYR A 329 -23.13 -17.44 9.80
CA TYR A 329 -22.73 -18.47 10.75
C TYR A 329 -23.03 -18.07 12.21
N PHE A 330 -22.58 -16.89 12.65
CA PHE A 330 -22.78 -16.41 14.03
C PHE A 330 -24.22 -15.94 14.34
N ILE A 331 -25.03 -15.62 13.33
CA ILE A 331 -26.45 -15.29 13.55
C ILE A 331 -27.30 -16.56 13.76
N PHE A 332 -27.06 -17.60 12.96
CA PHE A 332 -27.97 -18.77 12.92
C PHE A 332 -27.49 -19.99 13.71
N ARG A 333 -26.19 -20.13 14.01
CA ARG A 333 -25.67 -21.29 14.77
C ARG A 333 -25.77 -21.07 16.28
N LYS A 334 -26.53 -21.92 16.97
CA LYS A 334 -26.67 -21.90 18.44
C LYS A 334 -25.42 -22.32 19.24
N LYS A 335 -24.47 -23.01 18.59
CA LYS A 335 -23.19 -23.47 19.17
C LYS A 335 -22.08 -23.12 18.20
N GLU A 336 -21.83 -21.82 18.10
CA GLU A 336 -20.75 -21.27 17.27
C GLU A 336 -19.40 -21.53 17.92
N HIS A 337 -18.47 -22.07 17.13
CA HIS A 337 -17.07 -22.19 17.54
C HIS A 337 -16.23 -21.10 16.88
N ILE A 338 -15.54 -20.30 17.70
CA ILE A 338 -14.68 -19.19 17.23
C ILE A 338 -13.52 -19.64 16.31
N ALA A 339 -13.16 -20.92 16.34
CA ALA A 339 -12.15 -21.49 15.43
C ALA A 339 -12.58 -21.45 13.95
N PHE A 340 -13.88 -21.31 13.66
CA PHE A 340 -14.39 -21.19 12.30
C PHE A 340 -13.87 -19.93 11.59
N ILE A 341 -13.63 -18.83 12.33
CA ILE A 341 -13.17 -17.54 11.77
C ILE A 341 -11.83 -17.71 11.02
N PRO A 342 -10.73 -18.12 11.68
CA PRO A 342 -9.46 -18.26 10.98
C PRO A 342 -9.42 -19.46 10.03
N LYS A 343 -10.12 -20.57 10.33
CA LYS A 343 -10.16 -21.75 9.45
C LYS A 343 -10.83 -21.42 8.11
N SER A 344 -11.99 -20.77 8.12
CA SER A 344 -12.72 -20.42 6.90
C SER A 344 -11.97 -19.38 6.05
N LEU A 345 -11.35 -18.38 6.68
CA LEU A 345 -10.54 -17.38 5.98
C LEU A 345 -9.29 -18.01 5.36
N PHE A 346 -8.64 -18.95 6.05
CA PHE A 346 -7.50 -19.70 5.51
C PHE A 346 -7.91 -20.51 4.29
N VAL A 347 -9.01 -21.24 4.37
CA VAL A 347 -9.52 -22.04 3.24
C VAL A 347 -9.83 -21.14 2.05
N LEU A 348 -10.57 -20.04 2.24
CA LEU A 348 -10.88 -19.13 1.12
C LEU A 348 -9.62 -18.51 0.50
N GLY A 349 -8.67 -18.04 1.31
CA GLY A 349 -7.41 -17.49 0.81
C GLY A 349 -6.56 -18.54 0.10
N PHE A 350 -6.49 -19.76 0.62
CA PHE A 350 -5.78 -20.87 -0.03
C PHE A 350 -6.40 -21.24 -1.37
N LEU A 351 -7.73 -21.37 -1.44
CA LEU A 351 -8.44 -21.62 -2.69
C LEU A 351 -8.20 -20.52 -3.71
N SER A 352 -8.11 -19.25 -3.28
CA SER A 352 -7.86 -18.09 -4.16
C SER A 352 -6.49 -18.13 -4.86
N LEU A 353 -5.56 -18.96 -4.41
CA LEU A 353 -4.25 -19.12 -5.01
C LEU A 353 -4.15 -20.36 -5.90
N ILE A 354 -4.90 -21.42 -5.62
CA ILE A 354 -4.66 -22.74 -6.24
C ILE A 354 -5.68 -23.13 -7.29
N LEU A 355 -6.96 -22.84 -7.07
CA LEU A 355 -8.01 -23.34 -7.96
C LEU A 355 -7.99 -22.61 -9.31
N PRO A 356 -7.82 -23.27 -10.47
CA PRO A 356 -7.60 -22.60 -11.75
C PRO A 356 -8.66 -21.55 -12.14
N PHE A 357 -9.94 -21.80 -11.85
CA PHE A 357 -11.03 -20.88 -12.20
C PHE A 357 -11.33 -19.82 -11.12
N PHE A 358 -10.83 -20.06 -9.91
CA PHE A 358 -11.03 -19.18 -8.76
C PHE A 358 -9.74 -18.42 -8.42
N ASN A 359 -8.62 -18.76 -9.07
CA ASN A 359 -7.32 -18.18 -8.83
C ASN A 359 -7.36 -16.67 -9.15
N VAL A 360 -6.84 -15.86 -8.22
CA VAL A 360 -6.89 -14.40 -8.29
C VAL A 360 -6.25 -13.84 -9.56
N PHE A 361 -5.15 -14.43 -10.01
CA PHE A 361 -4.39 -13.96 -11.17
C PHE A 361 -5.12 -14.29 -12.47
N THR A 362 -5.49 -15.54 -12.69
CA THR A 362 -6.23 -15.97 -13.89
C THR A 362 -7.57 -15.26 -14.03
N THR A 363 -8.28 -15.02 -12.91
CA THR A 363 -9.55 -14.29 -12.90
C THR A 363 -9.34 -12.82 -13.32
N SER A 364 -8.31 -12.17 -12.76
CA SER A 364 -7.99 -10.78 -13.08
C SER A 364 -7.48 -10.64 -14.51
N GLU A 365 -6.58 -11.51 -14.97
CA GLU A 365 -6.06 -11.55 -16.34
C GLU A 365 -7.19 -11.71 -17.36
N ARG A 366 -8.10 -12.67 -17.14
CA ARG A 366 -9.25 -12.89 -18.03
C ARG A 366 -10.18 -11.68 -18.04
N SER A 367 -10.48 -11.10 -16.87
CA SER A 367 -11.35 -9.93 -16.81
C SER A 367 -10.73 -8.74 -17.53
N GLN A 368 -9.46 -8.41 -17.25
CA GLN A 368 -8.79 -7.28 -17.90
C GLN A 368 -8.59 -7.50 -19.42
N LEU A 369 -8.41 -8.75 -19.87
CA LEU A 369 -8.34 -9.06 -21.29
C LEU A 369 -9.69 -8.87 -21.98
N ASN A 370 -10.79 -9.24 -21.31
CA ASN A 370 -12.13 -9.02 -21.83
C ASN A 370 -12.46 -7.53 -21.89
N GLU A 371 -12.15 -6.76 -20.84
CA GLU A 371 -12.30 -5.29 -20.85
C GLU A 371 -11.52 -4.67 -22.02
N PHE A 372 -10.25 -5.07 -22.19
CA PHE A 372 -9.42 -4.59 -23.30
C PHE A 372 -10.07 -4.90 -24.67
N LYS A 373 -10.58 -6.12 -24.86
CA LYS A 373 -11.25 -6.51 -26.11
C LYS A 373 -12.57 -5.79 -26.33
N GLU A 374 -13.36 -5.53 -25.29
CA GLU A 374 -14.62 -4.79 -25.40
C GLU A 374 -14.36 -3.32 -25.77
N ILE A 375 -13.34 -2.67 -25.23
CA ILE A 375 -12.92 -1.32 -25.67
C ILE A 375 -12.61 -1.33 -27.17
N LEU A 376 -11.77 -2.27 -27.63
CA LEU A 376 -11.41 -2.37 -29.06
C LEU A 376 -12.62 -2.65 -29.96
N LYS A 377 -13.60 -3.40 -29.47
CA LYS A 377 -14.82 -3.74 -30.21
C LYS A 377 -15.78 -2.54 -30.29
N ASN A 378 -16.01 -1.85 -29.18
CA ASN A 378 -16.87 -0.67 -29.12
C ASN A 378 -16.35 0.44 -30.02
N GLU A 379 -15.04 0.66 -29.98
CA GLU A 379 -14.35 1.63 -30.82
C GLU A 379 -14.03 1.08 -32.22
N LYS A 380 -14.48 -0.13 -32.57
CA LYS A 380 -14.25 -0.82 -33.86
C LYS A 380 -12.80 -0.66 -34.36
N MET A 381 -11.84 -0.95 -33.50
CA MET A 381 -10.40 -0.79 -33.72
C MET A 381 -9.72 -2.04 -34.28
N MET A 382 -10.48 -3.09 -34.59
CA MET A 382 -9.95 -4.33 -35.13
C MET A 382 -10.08 -4.36 -36.66
N GLU A 383 -8.97 -4.57 -37.37
CA GLU A 383 -8.91 -4.73 -38.82
C GLU A 383 -8.04 -5.93 -39.17
N ASN A 384 -8.55 -6.86 -39.99
CA ASN A 384 -7.89 -8.11 -40.38
C ASN A 384 -7.35 -8.95 -39.20
N GLY A 385 -8.04 -8.91 -38.05
CA GLY A 385 -7.65 -9.63 -36.83
C GLY A 385 -6.57 -8.94 -35.99
N THR A 386 -6.13 -7.74 -36.37
CA THR A 386 -5.12 -6.95 -35.67
C THR A 386 -5.65 -5.57 -35.27
N LEU A 387 -5.03 -4.95 -34.26
CA LEU A 387 -5.37 -3.61 -33.79
C LEU A 387 -4.94 -2.54 -34.83
N ASN A 388 -5.88 -1.72 -35.27
CA ASN A 388 -5.63 -0.59 -36.17
C ASN A 388 -5.31 0.68 -35.35
N PHE A 389 -4.03 1.03 -35.25
CA PHE A 389 -3.55 2.24 -34.58
C PHE A 389 -3.70 3.54 -35.41
N THR A 390 -4.15 3.44 -36.66
CA THR A 390 -4.39 4.61 -37.53
C THR A 390 -5.79 5.19 -37.40
N LYS A 391 -6.68 4.46 -36.73
CA LYS A 391 -8.05 4.91 -36.50
C LYS A 391 -8.08 6.15 -35.61
N GLU A 392 -8.96 7.08 -35.96
CA GLU A 392 -9.28 8.23 -35.13
C GLU A 392 -9.98 7.78 -33.83
N ILE A 393 -9.39 8.10 -32.68
CA ILE A 393 -9.90 7.69 -31.36
C ILE A 393 -9.69 8.79 -30.31
N PRO A 394 -10.60 8.91 -29.32
CA PRO A 394 -10.44 9.84 -28.21
C PRO A 394 -9.22 9.55 -27.34
N HIS A 395 -8.62 10.59 -26.77
CA HIS A 395 -7.53 10.46 -25.80
C HIS A 395 -7.94 9.61 -24.57
N THR A 396 -9.17 9.75 -24.08
CA THR A 396 -9.71 8.93 -22.98
C THR A 396 -9.64 7.43 -23.27
N VAL A 397 -9.99 7.00 -24.48
CA VAL A 397 -9.90 5.60 -24.93
C VAL A 397 -8.43 5.14 -24.94
N VAL A 398 -7.51 5.94 -25.48
CA VAL A 398 -6.07 5.59 -25.49
C VAL A 398 -5.53 5.41 -24.08
N LYS A 399 -5.95 6.27 -23.15
CA LYS A 399 -5.61 6.16 -21.73
C LYS A 399 -6.14 4.85 -21.12
N GLU A 400 -7.40 4.50 -21.36
CA GLU A 400 -7.94 3.23 -20.85
C GLU A 400 -7.20 2.02 -21.40
N LEU A 401 -6.89 2.00 -22.70
CA LEU A 401 -6.08 0.94 -23.31
C LEU A 401 -4.68 0.88 -22.69
N ALA A 402 -4.06 2.03 -22.45
CA ALA A 402 -2.74 2.11 -21.82
C ALA A 402 -2.75 1.54 -20.40
N GLU A 403 -3.78 1.83 -19.59
CA GLU A 403 -3.96 1.26 -18.25
C GLU A 403 -4.11 -0.27 -18.30
N LYS A 404 -4.82 -0.81 -19.30
CA LYS A 404 -4.90 -2.26 -19.51
C LYS A 404 -3.55 -2.86 -19.91
N VAL A 405 -2.82 -2.24 -20.83
CA VAL A 405 -1.48 -2.73 -21.23
C VAL A 405 -0.50 -2.66 -20.06
N GLU A 406 -0.53 -1.58 -19.27
CA GLU A 406 0.25 -1.44 -18.04
C GLU A 406 -0.09 -2.56 -17.04
N PHE A 407 -1.37 -2.92 -16.89
CA PHE A 407 -1.78 -4.05 -16.07
C PHE A 407 -1.03 -5.33 -16.48
N PHE A 408 -1.00 -5.68 -17.76
CA PHE A 408 -0.31 -6.88 -18.24
C PHE A 408 1.22 -6.74 -18.16
N GLN A 409 1.79 -5.55 -18.39
CA GLN A 409 3.23 -5.29 -18.27
C GLN A 409 3.72 -5.52 -16.83
N LYS A 410 3.04 -4.96 -15.83
CA LYS A 410 3.40 -5.12 -14.39
C LYS A 410 3.40 -6.58 -13.91
N ARG A 411 2.73 -7.46 -14.65
CA ARG A 411 2.57 -8.90 -14.36
C ARG A 411 3.43 -9.78 -15.28
N LYS A 412 4.21 -9.18 -16.19
CA LYS A 412 4.95 -9.89 -17.25
C LYS A 412 4.05 -10.79 -18.11
N LYS A 413 2.82 -10.32 -18.39
CA LYS A 413 1.77 -11.02 -19.14
C LYS A 413 1.40 -10.35 -20.46
N ILE A 414 2.26 -9.48 -21.00
CA ILE A 414 2.04 -8.83 -22.31
C ILE A 414 1.82 -9.83 -23.45
N ASN A 415 2.36 -11.05 -23.33
CA ASN A 415 2.12 -12.15 -24.27
C ASN A 415 0.63 -12.51 -24.43
N LEU A 416 -0.25 -12.15 -23.50
CA LEU A 416 -1.71 -12.36 -23.64
C LEU A 416 -2.36 -11.35 -24.60
N ILE A 417 -1.77 -10.17 -24.78
CA ILE A 417 -2.26 -9.13 -25.71
C ILE A 417 -1.57 -9.25 -27.07
N LYS A 418 -0.29 -9.65 -27.12
CA LYS A 418 0.48 -9.77 -28.37
C LYS A 418 -0.23 -10.42 -29.56
N PRO A 419 -1.05 -11.48 -29.41
CA PRO A 419 -1.72 -12.13 -30.54
C PRO A 419 -2.61 -11.22 -31.39
N ILE A 420 -3.09 -10.10 -30.83
CA ILE A 420 -3.94 -9.14 -31.54
C ILE A 420 -3.18 -7.90 -32.03
N ILE A 421 -1.85 -7.87 -31.87
CA ILE A 421 -0.98 -6.78 -32.29
C ILE A 421 -0.35 -7.12 -33.65
N GLY A 422 -0.40 -6.16 -34.58
CA GLY A 422 0.21 -6.28 -35.90
C GLY A 422 1.72 -6.49 -35.85
N GLN A 423 2.29 -7.16 -36.84
CA GLN A 423 3.73 -7.49 -36.87
C GLN A 423 4.64 -6.25 -36.78
N LYS A 424 4.18 -5.12 -37.33
CA LYS A 424 4.92 -3.85 -37.32
C LYS A 424 5.07 -3.29 -35.90
N GLU A 425 4.09 -3.48 -35.02
CA GLU A 425 4.05 -2.94 -33.67
C GLU A 425 4.55 -3.93 -32.61
N GLN A 426 4.79 -5.20 -32.96
CA GLN A 426 5.34 -6.21 -32.04
C GLN A 426 6.66 -5.80 -31.36
N PRO A 427 7.65 -5.18 -32.06
CA PRO A 427 8.89 -4.72 -31.42
C PRO A 427 8.66 -3.74 -30.26
N THR A 428 7.65 -2.87 -30.39
CA THR A 428 7.25 -1.92 -29.34
C THR A 428 6.67 -2.66 -28.14
N PHE A 429 5.81 -3.66 -28.36
CA PHE A 429 5.29 -4.48 -27.25
C PHE A 429 6.36 -5.36 -26.60
N ASP A 430 7.36 -5.80 -27.37
CA ASP A 430 8.57 -6.46 -26.84
C ASP A 430 9.40 -5.54 -25.95
N SER A 431 9.54 -4.27 -26.35
CA SER A 431 10.18 -3.22 -25.56
C SER A 431 9.40 -3.00 -24.25
N ILE A 432 8.10 -2.71 -24.36
CA ILE A 432 7.19 -2.51 -23.21
C ILE A 432 7.26 -3.69 -22.24
N ALA A 433 7.26 -4.93 -22.74
CA ALA A 433 7.33 -6.14 -21.91
C ALA A 433 8.62 -6.27 -21.10
N LYS A 434 9.73 -5.65 -21.54
CA LYS A 434 11.04 -5.70 -20.89
C LYS A 434 11.30 -4.53 -19.94
N THR A 435 10.59 -3.42 -20.11
CA THR A 435 10.76 -2.25 -19.24
C THR A 435 10.27 -2.52 -17.82
N ARG A 436 10.92 -1.91 -16.82
CA ARG A 436 10.48 -1.98 -15.41
C ARG A 436 9.24 -1.11 -15.16
N TRP A 437 9.21 0.08 -15.77
CA TRP A 437 8.08 1.01 -15.70
C TRP A 437 7.42 1.13 -17.06
N PHE A 438 6.09 1.14 -17.06
CA PHE A 438 5.33 1.30 -18.28
C PHE A 438 5.58 2.67 -18.91
N ASN A 439 6.15 2.66 -20.12
CA ASN A 439 6.41 3.86 -20.89
C ASN A 439 5.15 4.28 -21.65
N GLN A 440 4.31 5.09 -21.01
CA GLN A 440 3.07 5.56 -21.61
C GLN A 440 3.30 6.31 -22.94
N LYS A 441 4.41 7.06 -23.06
CA LYS A 441 4.73 7.79 -24.30
C LYS A 441 4.94 6.87 -25.49
N GLU A 442 5.66 5.76 -25.29
CA GLU A 442 5.95 4.78 -26.33
C GLU A 442 4.69 4.05 -26.79
N PHE A 443 3.76 3.78 -25.87
CA PHE A 443 2.45 3.24 -26.22
C PHE A 443 1.58 4.25 -26.99
N TYR A 444 1.56 5.51 -26.54
CA TYR A 444 0.77 6.57 -27.19
C TYR A 444 1.26 6.87 -28.60
N ALA A 445 2.57 6.82 -28.82
CA ALA A 445 3.19 7.04 -30.13
C ALA A 445 2.78 6.01 -31.20
N LEU A 446 2.16 4.89 -30.81
CA LEU A 446 1.58 3.95 -31.76
C LEU A 446 0.38 4.55 -32.49
N PHE A 447 -0.39 5.42 -31.84
CA PHE A 447 -1.61 6.00 -32.38
C PHE A 447 -1.31 7.26 -33.19
N THR A 448 -1.83 7.32 -34.43
CA THR A 448 -1.55 8.45 -35.34
C THR A 448 -2.63 9.53 -35.30
N ASN A 449 -3.87 9.18 -34.93
CA ASN A 449 -5.02 10.08 -34.94
C ASN A 449 -5.72 10.09 -33.57
N ILE A 450 -5.12 10.75 -32.58
CA ILE A 450 -5.74 10.94 -31.27
C ILE A 450 -6.53 12.25 -31.27
N THR A 451 -7.83 12.20 -31.00
CA THR A 451 -8.66 13.39 -30.86
C THR A 451 -8.63 13.94 -29.45
N SER A 452 -8.65 15.27 -29.33
CA SER A 452 -8.85 15.93 -28.05
C SER A 452 -10.31 15.79 -27.65
N ASP A 453 -10.56 15.22 -26.48
CA ASP A 453 -11.82 15.46 -25.79
C ASP A 453 -11.88 16.96 -25.45
N ASN A 454 -13.03 17.62 -25.64
CA ASN A 454 -13.23 19.04 -25.33
C ASN A 454 -13.17 19.34 -23.81
N GLU A 455 -12.60 18.46 -23.01
CA GLU A 455 -12.38 18.63 -21.58
C GLU A 455 -10.95 19.12 -21.35
N GLN A 456 -10.80 20.14 -20.49
CA GLN A 456 -9.49 20.66 -20.12
C GLN A 456 -8.58 19.50 -19.69
N PRO A 457 -7.35 19.42 -20.22
CA PRO A 457 -6.51 18.27 -19.99
C PRO A 457 -6.17 18.11 -18.51
N SER A 458 -6.56 16.97 -17.93
CA SER A 458 -6.37 16.65 -16.52
C SER A 458 -4.90 16.67 -16.08
N ASN A 459 -3.96 16.39 -16.98
CA ASN A 459 -2.54 16.61 -16.74
C ASN A 459 -1.96 17.30 -17.99
N ALA A 460 -1.08 18.30 -17.84
CA ALA A 460 -0.41 18.96 -18.95
C ALA A 460 0.96 19.47 -18.49
N SER A 461 1.99 19.39 -19.33
CA SER A 461 3.32 19.90 -18.96
C SER A 461 4.05 20.53 -20.13
N ILE A 462 4.68 21.67 -19.90
CA ILE A 462 5.56 22.34 -20.87
C ILE A 462 6.97 22.36 -20.30
N TYR A 463 7.96 22.04 -21.14
CA TYR A 463 9.38 22.20 -20.83
C TYR A 463 10.05 23.04 -21.93
N VAL A 464 10.82 24.05 -21.51
CA VAL A 464 11.68 24.82 -22.42
C VAL A 464 13.02 24.08 -22.56
N ASN A 465 13.29 23.57 -23.76
CA ASN A 465 14.53 22.84 -24.03
C ASN A 465 15.74 23.78 -24.00
N ASN A 466 16.85 23.27 -23.46
CA ASN A 466 18.10 24.01 -23.31
C ASN A 466 18.00 25.31 -22.50
N PHE A 467 17.02 25.44 -21.59
CA PHE A 467 16.85 26.63 -20.75
C PHE A 467 18.17 27.06 -20.06
N ASP A 468 18.91 26.11 -19.49
CA ASP A 468 20.19 26.39 -18.79
C ASP A 468 21.32 26.84 -19.74
N ASN A 469 21.18 26.60 -21.04
CA ASN A 469 22.15 26.99 -22.07
C ASN A 469 21.74 28.27 -22.82
N GLN A 470 20.60 28.89 -22.47
CA GLN A 470 20.15 30.15 -23.06
C GLN A 470 20.72 31.35 -22.28
N ILE A 471 21.30 32.32 -22.99
CA ILE A 471 21.78 33.56 -22.38
C ILE A 471 20.61 34.56 -22.34
N HIS A 472 20.15 34.88 -21.13
CA HIS A 472 19.11 35.89 -20.92
C HIS A 472 19.73 37.21 -20.45
N SER A 473 19.40 38.32 -21.12
CA SER A 473 19.81 39.65 -20.67
C SER A 473 19.04 40.05 -19.41
N ILE A 474 19.76 40.45 -18.37
CA ILE A 474 19.19 41.04 -17.14
C ILE A 474 19.16 42.57 -17.19
N LYS A 475 19.53 43.17 -18.34
CA LYS A 475 19.66 44.62 -18.47
C LYS A 475 18.32 45.30 -18.19
N GLY A 476 18.31 46.20 -17.20
CA GLY A 476 17.11 46.95 -16.80
C GLY A 476 16.34 46.34 -15.63
N PHE A 477 16.82 45.24 -15.03
CA PHE A 477 16.33 44.68 -13.77
C PHE A 477 17.39 44.82 -12.68
N ASP A 478 16.95 44.98 -11.44
CA ASP A 478 17.83 45.24 -10.28
C ASP A 478 18.19 43.95 -9.53
N TYR A 479 17.33 42.94 -9.58
CA TYR A 479 17.49 41.67 -8.85
C TYR A 479 17.19 40.45 -9.72
N PHE A 480 17.87 39.34 -9.42
CA PHE A 480 17.69 38.03 -10.06
C PHE A 480 17.57 36.92 -9.01
N TYR A 481 16.63 36.00 -9.20
CA TYR A 481 16.43 34.82 -8.37
C TYR A 481 16.27 33.57 -9.25
N ASN A 482 17.19 32.62 -9.09
CA ASN A 482 17.35 31.50 -10.04
C ASN A 482 16.25 30.42 -9.93
N ASN A 483 15.57 30.31 -8.79
CA ASN A 483 14.66 29.19 -8.52
C ASN A 483 13.27 29.67 -8.07
N PHE A 484 12.46 30.20 -8.99
CA PHE A 484 11.12 30.70 -8.69
C PHE A 484 10.25 29.71 -7.90
N SER A 485 10.38 28.41 -8.17
CA SER A 485 9.58 27.36 -7.52
C SER A 485 9.86 27.18 -6.03
N SER A 486 11.06 27.53 -5.53
CA SER A 486 11.37 27.41 -4.10
C SER A 486 10.61 28.42 -3.24
N LEU A 487 10.01 29.47 -3.84
CA LEU A 487 9.10 30.39 -3.14
C LEU A 487 7.86 29.70 -2.55
N SER A 488 7.61 28.44 -2.93
CA SER A 488 6.56 27.58 -2.36
C SER A 488 6.84 27.12 -0.94
N TYR A 489 8.12 27.06 -0.58
CA TYR A 489 8.61 26.55 0.71
C TYR A 489 9.39 27.62 1.48
N ASP A 490 10.00 28.55 0.74
CA ASP A 490 10.80 29.64 1.27
C ASP A 490 10.16 30.99 0.95
N THR A 491 10.54 32.02 1.69
CA THR A 491 10.12 33.41 1.45
C THR A 491 11.36 34.24 1.16
N ILE A 492 11.33 35.05 0.11
CA ILE A 492 12.40 36.04 -0.14
C ILE A 492 12.00 37.37 0.48
N VAL A 493 12.98 38.06 1.08
CA VAL A 493 12.78 39.38 1.68
C VAL A 493 13.52 40.40 0.84
N LEU A 494 12.77 41.34 0.26
CA LEU A 494 13.30 42.49 -0.47
C LEU A 494 12.99 43.74 0.34
N GLU A 495 14.01 44.29 1.03
CA GLU A 495 13.84 45.40 1.97
C GLU A 495 12.77 45.09 3.03
N ASN A 496 11.59 45.72 2.96
CA ASN A 496 10.47 45.52 3.88
C ASN A 496 9.34 44.66 3.29
N THR A 497 9.55 44.07 2.10
CA THR A 497 8.53 43.29 1.38
C THR A 497 8.92 41.81 1.37
N GLN A 498 8.09 40.97 1.96
CA GLN A 498 8.22 39.52 1.87
C GLN A 498 7.46 39.00 0.65
N ILE A 499 8.10 38.16 -0.17
CA ILE A 499 7.50 37.54 -1.34
C ILE A 499 7.52 36.02 -1.17
N SER A 500 6.35 35.40 -1.27
CA SER A 500 6.19 33.94 -1.28
C SER A 500 5.23 33.50 -2.39
N LEU A 501 5.26 32.22 -2.73
CA LEU A 501 4.39 31.59 -3.72
C LEU A 501 3.44 30.63 -3.01
N ASN A 502 2.15 30.95 -3.01
CA ASN A 502 1.16 30.08 -2.41
C ASN A 502 0.59 29.09 -3.43
N HIS A 503 0.68 27.79 -3.10
CA HIS A 503 0.11 26.67 -3.84
C HIS A 503 -1.11 26.01 -3.15
N LYS A 504 -1.56 26.54 -2.01
CA LYS A 504 -2.70 25.97 -1.26
C LYS A 504 -3.98 26.10 -2.09
N HIS A 505 -4.75 25.01 -2.14
CA HIS A 505 -6.07 24.96 -2.77
C HIS A 505 -6.09 25.38 -4.26
N SER A 506 -5.11 24.92 -5.05
CA SER A 506 -5.12 25.13 -6.51
C SER A 506 -4.95 26.59 -6.95
N LEU A 507 -4.54 27.47 -6.03
CA LEU A 507 -4.20 28.85 -6.31
C LEU A 507 -2.70 28.91 -6.65
N LEU A 508 -2.33 29.67 -7.68
CA LEU A 508 -0.95 30.01 -7.99
C LEU A 508 -0.82 31.52 -7.84
N GLN A 509 -0.37 31.94 -6.66
CA GLN A 509 -0.47 33.33 -6.22
C GLN A 509 0.86 33.80 -5.64
N LEU A 510 1.32 34.97 -6.08
CA LEU A 510 2.42 35.67 -5.42
C LEU A 510 1.86 36.51 -4.29
N GLU A 511 2.30 36.22 -3.08
CA GLU A 511 1.91 36.94 -1.88
C GLU A 511 3.00 37.95 -1.51
N PHE A 512 2.58 39.19 -1.33
CA PHE A 512 3.43 40.30 -0.90
C PHE A 512 2.97 40.75 0.48
N ASP A 513 3.85 40.69 1.48
CA ASP A 513 3.61 41.26 2.79
C ASP A 513 4.55 42.44 3.04
N GLN A 514 3.97 43.64 3.14
CA GLN A 514 4.65 44.89 3.42
C GLN A 514 3.87 45.61 4.51
N GLU A 515 4.55 45.96 5.61
CA GLU A 515 3.94 46.64 6.78
C GLU A 515 2.70 45.92 7.35
N GLY A 516 2.62 44.58 7.21
CA GLY A 516 1.51 43.75 7.71
C GLY A 516 0.27 43.75 6.83
N LYS A 517 0.34 44.30 5.60
CA LYS A 517 -0.75 44.27 4.62
C LYS A 517 -0.41 43.29 3.49
N GLN A 518 -1.16 42.19 3.45
CA GLN A 518 -1.00 41.15 2.42
C GLN A 518 -1.70 41.55 1.11
N THR A 519 -0.97 41.52 -0.01
CA THR A 519 -1.53 41.71 -1.37
C THR A 519 -1.14 40.56 -2.29
N ILE A 520 -1.98 40.26 -3.28
CA ILE A 520 -1.91 39.00 -4.04
C ILE A 520 -1.98 39.25 -5.55
N TYR A 521 -1.07 38.64 -6.31
CA TYR A 521 -1.11 38.60 -7.77
C TYR A 521 -1.40 37.17 -8.28
N ASP A 522 -2.40 37.01 -9.15
CA ASP A 522 -2.82 35.71 -9.69
C ASP A 522 -2.10 35.37 -11.00
N LEU A 523 -1.35 34.27 -11.00
CA LEU A 523 -0.59 33.79 -12.16
C LEU A 523 -1.37 32.80 -13.04
N ARG A 524 -2.54 32.32 -12.60
CA ARG A 524 -3.33 31.33 -13.33
C ARG A 524 -3.74 31.76 -14.75
N PRO A 525 -4.11 33.03 -15.03
CA PRO A 525 -4.45 33.45 -16.39
C PRO A 525 -3.29 33.26 -17.38
N PHE A 526 -2.06 33.56 -16.95
CA PHE A 526 -0.86 33.34 -17.75
C PHE A 526 -0.60 31.84 -17.97
N VAL A 527 -0.65 31.05 -16.90
CA VAL A 527 -0.41 29.60 -16.96
C VAL A 527 -1.42 28.90 -17.87
N ASN A 528 -2.71 29.18 -17.70
CA ASN A 528 -3.77 28.57 -18.50
C ASN A 528 -3.65 28.95 -19.98
N LYS A 529 -3.38 30.23 -20.29
CA LYS A 529 -3.16 30.68 -21.67
C LYS A 529 -1.96 30.00 -22.32
N THR A 530 -0.89 29.80 -21.56
CA THR A 530 0.35 29.16 -22.03
C THR A 530 0.13 27.66 -22.28
N LEU A 531 -0.56 26.97 -21.37
CA LEU A 531 -0.93 25.56 -21.52
C LEU A 531 -1.89 25.34 -22.70
N LEU A 532 -2.87 26.23 -22.90
CA LEU A 532 -3.75 26.14 -24.07
C LEU A 532 -3.00 26.33 -25.40
N LYS A 533 -1.97 27.18 -25.42
CA LYS A 533 -1.18 27.44 -26.63
C LYS A 533 -0.26 26.27 -27.00
N TYR A 534 0.48 25.73 -26.03
CA TYR A 534 1.54 24.73 -26.27
C TYR A 534 1.10 23.29 -26.03
N THR A 535 0.10 23.08 -25.18
CA THR A 535 -0.41 21.76 -24.82
C THR A 535 -1.93 21.68 -24.98
N PRO A 536 -2.50 22.02 -26.16
CA PRO A 536 -3.95 21.98 -26.37
C PRO A 536 -4.54 20.58 -26.11
N ASN A 537 -3.73 19.53 -26.27
CA ASN A 537 -4.13 18.13 -26.12
C ASN A 537 -3.72 17.50 -24.76
N GLY A 538 -3.18 18.27 -23.81
CA GLY A 538 -2.78 17.73 -22.48
C GLY A 538 -1.53 16.86 -22.45
N ILE A 539 -0.75 16.84 -23.52
CA ILE A 539 0.47 16.03 -23.57
C ILE A 539 1.65 16.90 -23.11
N ARG A 540 2.73 16.26 -22.63
CA ARG A 540 4.00 16.95 -22.45
C ARG A 540 4.48 17.57 -23.76
N HIS A 541 4.64 18.88 -23.79
CA HIS A 541 5.19 19.61 -24.93
C HIS A 541 6.57 20.16 -24.59
N GLU A 542 7.53 19.94 -25.49
CA GLU A 542 8.86 20.54 -25.40
C GLU A 542 8.96 21.63 -26.46
N THR A 543 9.28 22.85 -26.03
CA THR A 543 9.41 24.00 -26.92
C THR A 543 10.83 24.55 -26.88
N GLN A 544 11.27 25.12 -27.99
CA GLN A 544 12.49 25.92 -28.07
C GLN A 544 12.20 27.41 -27.82
N ASP A 545 10.93 27.81 -27.79
CA ASP A 545 10.52 29.18 -27.54
C ASP A 545 10.89 29.60 -26.12
N THR A 546 11.44 30.80 -25.97
CA THR A 546 11.58 31.43 -24.65
C THR A 546 10.19 31.86 -24.15
N ILE A 547 9.73 31.25 -23.07
CA ILE A 547 8.46 31.59 -22.41
C ILE A 547 8.75 32.53 -21.24
N TYR A 548 8.07 33.67 -21.19
CA TYR A 548 8.15 34.58 -20.06
C TYR A 548 6.82 35.27 -19.76
N HIS A 549 6.67 35.74 -18.52
CA HIS A 549 5.55 36.56 -18.07
C HIS A 549 6.07 37.83 -17.42
N GLU A 550 5.67 38.99 -17.94
CA GLU A 550 6.04 40.31 -17.42
C GLU A 550 4.81 41.03 -16.88
N PHE A 551 4.94 41.65 -15.71
CA PHE A 551 3.84 42.39 -15.09
C PHE A 551 4.36 43.44 -14.10
N ASN A 552 3.62 44.54 -13.98
CA ASN A 552 3.81 45.55 -12.93
C ASN A 552 2.88 45.21 -11.77
N PHE A 553 3.40 45.21 -10.55
CA PHE A 553 2.60 45.00 -9.36
C PHE A 553 3.21 45.74 -8.16
N GLN A 554 2.40 46.59 -7.51
CA GLN A 554 2.89 47.56 -6.52
C GLN A 554 4.04 48.40 -7.12
N ASP A 555 5.10 48.63 -6.32
CA ASP A 555 6.29 49.38 -6.69
C ASP A 555 7.33 48.55 -7.45
N TYR A 556 6.96 47.39 -8.00
CA TYR A 556 7.89 46.47 -8.64
C TYR A 556 7.41 46.04 -10.03
N HIS A 557 8.37 45.86 -10.92
CA HIS A 557 8.20 45.23 -12.23
C HIS A 557 8.86 43.86 -12.21
N PHE A 558 8.07 42.82 -12.48
CA PHE A 558 8.48 41.42 -12.43
C PHE A 558 8.55 40.81 -13.82
N LYS A 559 9.55 39.94 -14.01
CA LYS A 559 9.66 39.06 -15.17
C LYS A 559 9.96 37.64 -14.72
N ILE A 560 9.05 36.72 -15.02
CA ILE A 560 9.22 35.28 -14.78
C ILE A 560 9.71 34.65 -16.08
N LEU A 561 10.93 34.10 -16.07
CA LEU A 561 11.46 33.26 -17.14
C LEU A 561 11.07 31.81 -16.83
N VAL A 562 10.28 31.18 -17.70
CA VAL A 562 9.70 29.87 -17.44
C VAL A 562 10.60 28.78 -17.99
N GLN A 563 11.05 27.88 -17.13
CA GLN A 563 11.74 26.64 -17.49
C GLN A 563 10.75 25.51 -17.73
N SER A 564 9.74 25.37 -16.86
CA SER A 564 8.66 24.41 -17.06
C SER A 564 7.37 24.83 -16.37
N ILE A 565 6.24 24.36 -16.92
CA ILE A 565 4.91 24.47 -16.32
C ILE A 565 4.34 23.06 -16.23
N ASN A 566 3.84 22.65 -15.07
CA ASN A 566 3.17 21.38 -14.88
C ASN A 566 1.79 21.60 -14.28
N GLN A 567 0.78 21.00 -14.87
CA GLN A 567 -0.58 20.89 -14.37
C GLN A 567 -0.85 19.42 -14.08
N ASN A 568 -1.22 19.10 -12.85
CA ASN A 568 -1.57 17.75 -12.43
C ASN A 568 -2.92 17.75 -11.74
N THR A 569 -3.76 16.76 -12.00
CA THR A 569 -4.99 16.53 -11.21
C THR A 569 -4.71 15.53 -10.09
N TYR A 570 -4.96 15.93 -8.84
CA TYR A 570 -4.89 15.05 -7.68
C TYR A 570 -6.17 15.22 -6.85
N ASN A 571 -6.87 14.12 -6.54
CA ASN A 571 -8.17 14.14 -5.84
C ASN A 571 -9.19 15.15 -6.41
N ASP A 572 -9.40 15.13 -7.73
CA ASP A 572 -10.32 16.03 -8.45
C ASP A 572 -9.99 17.55 -8.30
N SER A 573 -8.79 17.91 -7.82
CA SER A 573 -8.27 19.27 -7.74
C SER A 573 -7.09 19.47 -8.69
N LEU A 574 -7.05 20.61 -9.39
CA LEU A 574 -5.97 20.98 -10.31
C LEU A 574 -4.80 21.62 -9.56
N TYR A 575 -3.59 21.10 -9.75
CA TYR A 575 -2.37 21.65 -9.16
C TYR A 575 -1.46 22.17 -10.26
N TYR A 576 -1.01 23.41 -10.11
CA TYR A 576 -0.09 24.06 -11.03
C TYR A 576 1.28 24.20 -10.36
N ASN A 577 2.34 23.87 -11.10
CA ASN A 577 3.72 24.11 -10.70
C ASN A 577 4.46 24.83 -11.84
N VAL A 578 5.09 25.95 -11.53
CA VAL A 578 5.88 26.75 -12.49
C VAL A 578 7.31 26.82 -11.98
N ASN A 579 8.24 26.29 -12.77
CA ASN A 579 9.67 26.36 -12.48
C ASN A 579 10.35 27.34 -13.44
N GLY A 580 11.40 28.00 -12.96
CA GLY A 580 12.18 28.93 -13.75
C GLY A 580 12.84 29.99 -12.87
N SER A 581 13.12 31.15 -13.43
CA SER A 581 13.83 32.24 -12.75
C SER A 581 12.99 33.51 -12.69
N LEU A 582 13.22 34.34 -11.68
CA LEU A 582 12.51 35.60 -11.46
C LEU A 582 13.49 36.78 -11.56
N LEU A 583 13.12 37.79 -12.33
CA LEU A 583 13.80 39.07 -12.44
C LEU A 583 12.89 40.16 -11.88
N ILE A 584 13.47 41.10 -11.14
CA ILE A 584 12.73 42.12 -10.40
C ILE A 584 13.40 43.48 -10.61
N LYS A 585 12.60 44.48 -10.96
CA LYS A 585 13.03 45.88 -11.06
C LYS A 585 12.18 46.71 -10.11
N LYS A 586 12.80 47.63 -9.38
CA LYS A 586 12.09 48.60 -8.54
C LYS A 586 11.56 49.74 -9.40
N GLY A 587 10.32 50.13 -9.17
CA GLY A 587 9.77 51.38 -9.69
C GLY A 587 10.46 52.54 -8.98
N ASN A 588 10.94 53.53 -9.74
CA ASN A 588 11.39 54.78 -9.14
C ASN A 588 10.15 55.53 -8.65
N HIS A 589 10.08 55.80 -7.34
CA HIS A 589 9.28 56.91 -6.83
C HIS A 589 10.02 58.19 -7.23
N ASP A 590 9.54 58.86 -8.28
CA ASP A 590 9.84 60.29 -8.51
C ASP A 590 8.85 61.14 -7.70
#